data_AF-A0A8E4R8V4-F1
#
_entry.id   AF-A0A8E4R8V4-F1
#
_cell.length_a   1.000
_cell.length_b   1.000
_cell.length_c   1.000
_cell.angle_alpha   90.00
_cell.angle_beta   90.00
_cell.angle_gamma   90.00
#
_symmetry.space_group_name_H-M   'P 1'
#
loop_
_entity.id
_entity.type
_entity.pdbx_description
1 polymer ?
#
loop_
_entity_poly.entity_id
_entity_poly.type
_entity_poly.pdbx_seq_one_letter_code
_entity_poly.pdbx_strand_id
1 'polypeptide(L)'
;MKRTRTAALFAAVSSAAAIVMAVPAHADDQIDPMFLQAVHDKGILMPNSTALKLAHGTCSAMRSGGVNSALTYLKKNAANLSNDDAVKFGGLAIYAYCRELTPKGQ
;
A
#
# COMPACT_ATOMS: atom_id res chain seq x y z
N MET A 1 -1.70 -43.51 50.74
CA MET A 1 -2.83 -42.60 51.09
C MET A 1 -2.20 -41.25 51.45
N LYS A 2 -2.50 -40.08 50.88
CA LYS A 2 -3.70 -39.50 50.30
C LYS A 2 -3.34 -38.66 49.07
N ARG A 3 -4.16 -38.75 48.02
CA ARG A 3 -4.23 -37.81 46.90
C ARG A 3 -5.08 -36.63 47.36
N THR A 4 -4.64 -35.41 47.10
CA THR A 4 -5.50 -34.22 47.24
C THR A 4 -5.39 -33.42 45.96
N ARG A 5 -6.41 -33.59 45.11
CA ARG A 5 -6.71 -32.68 44.00
C ARG A 5 -7.38 -31.46 44.60
N THR A 6 -6.85 -30.27 44.37
CA THR A 6 -7.58 -29.03 44.61
C THR A 6 -7.26 -28.05 43.49
N ALA A 7 -8.26 -27.80 42.67
CA ALA A 7 -8.27 -26.77 41.65
C ALA A 7 -8.44 -25.40 42.31
N ALA A 8 -7.70 -24.40 41.84
CA ALA A 8 -7.95 -22.96 42.04
C ALA A 8 -7.38 -22.25 40.80
N LEU A 9 -8.22 -21.93 39.82
CA LEU A 9 -8.94 -20.65 39.66
C LEU A 9 -8.00 -19.49 39.28
N PHE A 10 -7.99 -19.21 37.96
CA PHE A 10 -7.94 -17.91 37.30
C PHE A 10 -7.45 -16.70 38.11
N ALA A 11 -6.34 -16.11 37.65
CA ALA A 11 -6.16 -14.67 37.62
C ALA A 11 -5.31 -14.29 36.40
N ALA A 12 -5.95 -14.26 35.24
CA ALA A 12 -5.42 -13.60 34.07
C ALA A 12 -5.48 -12.08 34.32
N VAL A 13 -4.34 -11.47 34.65
CA VAL A 13 -4.18 -10.01 34.57
C VAL A 13 -3.52 -9.75 33.21
N SER A 14 -4.36 -9.73 32.18
CA SER A 14 -3.98 -9.32 30.83
C SER A 14 -3.79 -7.81 30.82
N SER A 15 -2.57 -7.34 31.05
CA SER A 15 -2.16 -5.99 30.70
C SER A 15 -2.12 -5.89 29.17
N ALA A 16 -3.28 -5.60 28.56
CA ALA A 16 -3.34 -5.20 27.16
C ALA A 16 -2.70 -3.79 27.06
N ALA A 17 -1.37 -3.75 27.00
CA ALA A 17 -0.69 -2.60 26.44
C ALA A 17 -1.15 -2.51 24.98
N ALA A 18 -2.09 -1.61 24.71
CA ALA A 18 -2.40 -1.19 23.36
C ALA A 18 -1.13 -0.51 22.82
N ILE A 19 -0.26 -1.31 22.20
CA ILE A 19 0.81 -0.80 21.36
C ILE A 19 0.08 -0.20 20.17
N VAL A 20 -0.26 1.08 20.27
CA VAL A 20 -0.64 1.87 19.11
C VAL A 20 0.62 1.89 18.26
N MET A 21 0.67 0.99 17.28
CA MET A 21 1.69 0.99 16.25
C MET A 21 1.50 2.32 15.50
N ALA A 22 2.16 3.36 15.99
CA ALA A 22 2.45 4.52 15.17
C ALA A 22 3.27 3.96 14.00
N VAL A 23 2.61 3.77 12.86
CA VAL A 23 3.29 3.52 11.60
C VAL A 23 4.35 4.61 11.51
N PRO A 24 5.64 4.25 11.37
CA PRO A 24 6.69 5.25 11.42
C PRO A 24 6.44 6.23 10.29
N ALA A 25 6.19 7.49 10.62
CA ALA A 25 5.94 8.56 9.64
C ALA A 25 7.07 8.66 8.59
N HIS A 26 8.27 8.18 8.93
CA HIS A 26 9.42 8.09 8.04
C HIS A 26 9.29 7.07 6.90
N ALA A 27 8.32 6.15 6.93
CA ALA A 27 8.10 5.24 5.81
C ALA A 27 7.47 5.96 4.62
N ASP A 28 6.57 6.92 4.86
CA ASP A 28 5.90 7.68 3.80
C ASP A 28 6.88 8.59 3.04
N ASP A 29 7.85 9.17 3.75
CA ASP A 29 8.91 10.02 3.18
C ASP A 29 9.80 9.26 2.17
N GLN A 30 9.86 7.93 2.24
CA GLN A 30 10.67 7.09 1.35
C GLN A 30 9.88 6.46 0.19
N ILE A 31 8.54 6.55 0.19
CA ILE A 31 7.72 5.91 -0.86
C ILE A 31 7.98 6.57 -2.22
N ASP A 32 8.00 7.90 -2.28
CA ASP A 32 8.22 8.66 -3.50
C ASP A 32 9.56 8.35 -4.18
N PRO A 33 10.73 8.45 -3.50
CA PRO A 33 11.99 8.12 -4.14
C PRO A 33 12.09 6.64 -4.56
N MET A 34 11.52 5.70 -3.79
CA MET A 34 11.50 4.29 -4.15
C MET A 34 10.60 4.00 -5.35
N PHE A 35 9.43 4.64 -5.41
CA PHE A 35 8.51 4.53 -6.54
C PHE A 35 9.16 5.08 -7.81
N LEU A 36 9.78 6.27 -7.74
CA LEU A 36 10.48 6.86 -8.86
C LEU A 36 11.61 5.96 -9.36
N GLN A 37 12.41 5.40 -8.44
CA GLN A 37 13.45 4.44 -8.80
C GLN A 37 12.87 3.23 -9.54
N ALA A 38 11.77 2.65 -9.02
CA ALA A 38 11.12 1.51 -9.66
C ALA A 38 10.56 1.85 -11.06
N VAL A 39 10.04 3.05 -11.27
CA VAL A 39 9.59 3.53 -12.60
C VAL A 39 10.78 3.63 -13.56
N HIS A 40 11.91 4.19 -13.11
CA HIS A 40 13.15 4.28 -13.89
C HIS A 40 13.73 2.90 -14.21
N ASP A 41 13.75 1.98 -13.25
CA ASP A 41 14.23 0.59 -13.44
C ASP A 41 13.39 -0.19 -14.46
N LYS A 42 12.13 0.23 -14.69
CA LYS A 42 11.26 -0.33 -15.74
C LYS A 42 11.42 0.34 -17.10
N GLY A 43 12.31 1.33 -17.22
CA GLY A 43 12.55 2.06 -18.47
C GLY A 43 11.46 3.07 -18.82
N ILE A 44 10.58 3.41 -17.88
CA ILE A 44 9.47 4.33 -18.11
C ILE A 44 9.98 5.76 -17.95
N LEU A 45 10.19 6.44 -19.08
CA LEU A 45 10.73 7.79 -19.10
C LEU A 45 9.61 8.82 -18.96
N MET A 46 9.52 9.46 -17.79
CA MET A 46 8.67 10.62 -17.58
C MET A 46 9.22 11.54 -16.48
N PRO A 47 8.82 12.83 -16.44
CA PRO A 47 9.22 13.71 -15.35
C PRO A 47 8.75 13.16 -13.99
N ASN A 48 9.60 13.23 -12.97
CA ASN A 48 9.28 12.73 -11.63
C ASN A 48 7.96 13.33 -11.08
N SER A 49 7.73 14.63 -11.29
CA SER A 49 6.50 15.29 -10.87
C SER A 49 5.25 14.76 -11.59
N THR A 50 5.39 14.34 -12.85
CA THR A 50 4.32 13.68 -13.60
C THR A 50 4.09 12.27 -13.09
N ALA A 51 5.16 11.51 -12.84
CA ALA A 51 5.07 10.14 -12.29
C ALA A 51 4.33 10.13 -10.95
N LEU A 52 4.71 11.00 -10.02
CA LEU A 52 4.06 11.08 -8.70
C LEU A 52 2.58 11.48 -8.83
N LYS A 53 2.27 12.53 -9.60
CA LYS A 53 0.88 12.96 -9.83
C LYS A 53 0.04 11.85 -10.44
N LEU A 54 0.57 11.17 -11.46
CA LEU A 54 -0.11 10.08 -12.14
C LEU A 54 -0.33 8.89 -11.21
N ALA A 55 0.64 8.54 -10.36
CA ALA A 55 0.53 7.45 -9.40
C ALA A 55 -0.54 7.72 -8.33
N HIS A 56 -0.49 8.90 -7.69
CA HIS A 56 -1.50 9.30 -6.72
C HIS A 56 -2.90 9.40 -7.35
N GLY A 57 -3.01 9.96 -8.55
CA GLY A 57 -4.28 10.06 -9.28
C GLY A 57 -4.84 8.69 -9.66
N THR A 58 -3.99 7.75 -10.07
CA THR A 58 -4.37 6.36 -10.35
C THR A 58 -4.95 5.71 -9.11
N CYS A 59 -4.31 5.94 -7.95
CA CYS A 59 -4.83 5.41 -6.70
C CYS A 59 -6.16 6.05 -6.27
N SER A 60 -6.30 7.37 -6.47
CA SER A 60 -7.55 8.06 -6.19
C SER A 60 -8.69 7.57 -7.08
N ALA A 61 -8.41 7.32 -8.37
CA ALA A 61 -9.37 6.75 -9.31
C ALA A 61 -9.73 5.30 -8.96
N MET A 62 -8.75 4.52 -8.47
CA MET A 62 -9.00 3.17 -7.95
C MET A 62 -9.95 3.19 -6.75
N ARG A 63 -9.78 4.15 -5.84
CA ARG A 63 -10.64 4.29 -4.66
C ARG A 63 -12.08 4.67 -5.02
N SER A 64 -12.28 5.45 -6.08
CA SER A 64 -13.60 5.93 -6.47
C SER A 64 -14.40 4.96 -7.34
N GLY A 65 -13.75 4.09 -8.13
CA GLY A 65 -14.47 3.17 -9.02
C GLY A 65 -13.69 1.92 -9.42
N GLY A 66 -12.75 1.49 -8.58
CA GLY A 66 -12.00 0.26 -8.76
C GLY A 66 -11.05 0.29 -9.96
N VAL A 67 -10.69 -0.90 -10.42
CA VAL A 67 -9.66 -1.10 -11.46
C VAL A 67 -10.02 -0.40 -12.77
N ASN A 68 -11.30 -0.39 -13.16
CA ASN A 68 -11.72 0.23 -14.43
C ASN A 68 -11.55 1.76 -14.42
N SER A 69 -11.81 2.41 -13.28
CA SER A 69 -11.56 3.84 -13.10
C SER A 69 -10.08 4.16 -13.11
N ALA A 70 -9.25 3.36 -12.44
CA ALA A 70 -7.80 3.50 -12.46
C ALA A 70 -7.23 3.35 -13.88
N LEU A 71 -7.68 2.33 -14.63
CA LEU A 71 -7.26 2.10 -16.01
C LEU A 71 -7.69 3.24 -16.94
N THR A 72 -8.92 3.74 -16.78
CA THR A 72 -9.43 4.90 -17.53
C THR A 72 -8.63 6.15 -17.22
N TYR A 73 -8.28 6.37 -15.95
CA TYR A 73 -7.45 7.49 -15.53
C TYR A 73 -6.05 7.42 -16.15
N LEU A 74 -5.39 6.26 -16.09
CA LEU A 74 -4.09 6.05 -16.73
C LEU A 74 -4.17 6.31 -18.22
N LYS A 75 -5.11 5.69 -18.94
CA LYS A 75 -5.26 5.92 -20.40
C LYS A 75 -5.44 7.38 -20.79
N LYS A 76 -6.14 8.17 -19.97
CA LYS A 76 -6.37 9.61 -20.22
C LYS A 76 -5.16 10.49 -19.90
N ASN A 77 -4.42 10.16 -18.84
CA ASN A 77 -3.36 11.04 -18.30
C ASN A 77 -1.94 10.56 -18.63
N ALA A 78 -1.82 9.36 -19.21
CA ALA A 78 -0.57 8.71 -19.58
C ALA A 78 -0.51 8.45 -21.09
N ALA A 79 -0.93 9.42 -21.92
CA ALA A 79 -1.05 9.24 -23.37
C ALA A 79 0.26 8.83 -24.08
N ASN A 80 1.41 9.09 -23.43
CA ASN A 80 2.74 8.72 -23.93
C ASN A 80 3.23 7.36 -23.44
N LEU A 81 2.52 6.70 -22.50
CA LEU A 81 2.87 5.35 -22.06
C LEU A 81 2.29 4.32 -23.03
N SER A 82 3.09 3.32 -23.38
CA SER A 82 2.58 2.12 -24.04
C SER A 82 1.59 1.38 -23.12
N ASN A 83 0.74 0.52 -23.67
CA ASN A 83 -0.18 -0.28 -22.85
C ASN A 83 0.58 -1.14 -21.82
N ASP A 84 1.74 -1.68 -22.19
CA ASP A 84 2.59 -2.50 -21.32
C ASP A 84 3.18 -1.67 -20.17
N ASP A 85 3.68 -0.47 -20.47
CA ASP A 85 4.21 0.44 -19.46
C ASP A 85 3.11 0.98 -18.55
N ALA A 86 1.91 1.24 -19.08
CA ALA A 86 0.77 1.68 -18.29
C ALA A 86 0.35 0.60 -17.26
N VAL A 87 0.43 -0.67 -17.62
CA VAL A 87 0.14 -1.79 -16.69
C VAL A 87 1.24 -1.90 -15.63
N LYS A 88 2.52 -1.86 -16.02
CA LYS A 88 3.65 -1.88 -15.07
C LYS A 88 3.58 -0.71 -14.10
N PHE A 89 3.39 0.51 -14.64
CA PHE A 89 3.26 1.74 -13.87
C PHE A 89 2.07 1.67 -12.92
N GLY A 90 0.91 1.25 -13.42
CA GLY A 90 -0.30 1.09 -12.61
C GLY A 90 -0.08 0.13 -11.44
N GLY A 91 0.56 -1.01 -11.69
CA GLY A 91 0.91 -1.98 -10.64
C GLY A 91 1.83 -1.39 -9.57
N LEU A 92 2.88 -0.66 -9.96
CA LEU A 92 3.77 0.03 -9.04
C LEU A 92 3.03 1.10 -8.22
N ALA A 93 2.18 1.90 -8.87
CA ALA A 93 1.43 2.96 -8.22
C ALA A 93 0.43 2.42 -7.19
N ILE A 94 -0.27 1.34 -7.52
CA ILE A 94 -1.21 0.68 -6.60
C ILE A 94 -0.45 0.11 -5.40
N TYR A 95 0.66 -0.58 -5.65
CA TYR A 95 1.47 -1.16 -4.59
C TYR A 95 2.03 -0.09 -3.64
N ALA A 96 2.52 1.02 -4.19
CA ALA A 96 3.11 2.11 -3.42
C ALA A 96 2.05 2.93 -2.65
N TYR A 97 0.96 3.33 -3.32
CA TYR A 97 0.05 4.38 -2.82
C TYR A 97 -1.36 3.90 -2.48
N CYS A 98 -1.74 2.67 -2.83
CA CYS A 98 -3.05 2.10 -2.50
C CYS A 98 -2.99 1.04 -1.40
N ARG A 99 -2.05 1.16 -0.46
CA ARG A 99 -1.86 0.18 0.63
C ARG A 99 -3.12 -0.08 1.48
N GLU A 100 -4.04 0.87 1.52
CA GLU A 100 -5.35 0.70 2.18
C GLU A 100 -6.29 -0.26 1.44
N LEU A 101 -6.09 -0.41 0.13
CA LEU A 101 -6.86 -1.30 -0.74
C LEU A 101 -6.23 -2.69 -0.85
N THR A 102 -4.97 -2.86 -0.44
CA THR A 102 -4.37 -4.18 -0.29
C THR A 102 -4.86 -4.84 1.00
N PRO A 103 -5.17 -6.16 1.00
CA PRO A 103 -5.59 -6.86 2.21
C PRO A 103 -4.56 -6.62 3.32
N LYS A 104 -4.98 -5.99 4.43
CA LYS A 104 -4.15 -5.96 5.63
C LYS A 104 -4.02 -7.41 6.08
N GLY A 105 -2.79 -7.92 6.14
CA GLY A 105 -2.51 -9.26 6.64
C GLY A 105 -3.24 -9.46 7.97
N GLN A 106 -4.02 -10.54 8.03
CA GLN A 106 -4.60 -11.07 9.26
C GLN A 106 -3.50 -11.51 10.23
#